data_AF-A0A939B7M9-F1
#
_entry.id   AF-A0A939B7M9-F1
#
_cell.length_a   1.000
_cell.length_b   1.000
_cell.length_c   1.000
_cell.angle_alpha   90.00
_cell.angle_beta   90.00
_cell.angle_gamma   90.00
#
_symmetry.space_group_name_H-M   'P 1'
#
loop_
_entity.id
_entity.type
_entity.pdbx_description
1 polymer ?
#
loop_
_entity_poly.entity_id
_entity_poly.type
_entity_poly.pdbx_seq_one_letter_code
_entity_poly.pdbx_strand_id
1 'polypeptide(L)'
;MGTIITAATIMAMYLNSTGNVNSQYYYNADIENGQVKTMYVYDKQGESLSGKLEYRYTYDNQGRVTSKEVVRRDARTGRMTPESLYTYTYTTDGYTMERNLWNASTHAFDRADGRTEYRRETESVMSVTNYEVAEDGTVTAITDNMLVMLPANEGLMAEF
;
A
#
# COMPACT_ATOMS: atom_id res chain seq x y z
N MET A 1 6.45 18.25 8.79
CA MET A 1 6.77 17.36 7.64
C MET A 1 5.49 16.67 7.19
N GLY A 2 5.14 16.63 5.90
CA GLY A 2 3.94 15.91 5.41
C GLY A 2 4.00 14.41 5.70
N THR A 3 2.85 13.73 5.70
CA THR A 3 2.79 12.27 5.88
C THR A 3 3.33 11.57 4.63
N ILE A 4 4.40 10.79 4.77
CA ILE A 4 5.06 10.09 3.67
C ILE A 4 5.07 8.58 3.90
N ILE A 5 5.11 7.81 2.81
CA ILE A 5 5.30 6.35 2.87
C ILE A 5 6.75 6.09 2.47
N THR A 6 7.50 5.42 3.34
CA THR A 6 8.90 5.08 3.10
C THR A 6 9.10 3.57 3.26
N ALA A 7 10.31 3.09 2.93
CA ALA A 7 10.70 1.71 3.20
C ALA A 7 10.55 1.32 4.68
N ALA A 8 10.83 2.22 5.62
CA ALA A 8 10.64 1.98 7.05
C ALA A 8 9.16 1.80 7.42
N THR A 9 8.27 2.62 6.83
CA THR A 9 6.82 2.51 7.02
C THR A 9 6.30 1.15 6.51
N ILE A 10 6.75 0.74 5.32
CA ILE A 10 6.44 -0.57 4.75
C ILE A 10 6.89 -1.68 5.71
N MET A 11 8.17 -1.69 6.10
CA MET A 11 8.71 -2.71 7.00
C MET A 11 7.97 -2.77 8.34
N ALA A 12 7.64 -1.62 8.94
CA ALA A 12 6.86 -1.58 10.19
C ALA A 12 5.48 -2.23 10.04
N MET A 13 4.77 -1.98 8.93
CA MET A 13 3.46 -2.61 8.66
C MET A 13 3.57 -4.13 8.61
N TYR A 14 4.57 -4.65 7.89
CA TYR A 14 4.75 -6.09 7.75
C TYR A 14 5.33 -6.75 8.99
N LEU A 15 6.21 -6.10 9.75
CA LEU A 15 6.71 -6.61 11.03
C LEU A 15 5.57 -6.79 12.04
N ASN A 16 4.65 -5.83 12.11
CA ASN A 16 3.43 -5.96 12.90
C ASN A 16 2.56 -7.13 12.43
N SER A 17 2.49 -7.38 11.12
CA SER A 17 1.75 -8.53 10.58
C SER A 17 2.45 -9.86 10.84
N THR A 18 3.78 -9.95 10.68
CA THR A 18 4.57 -11.18 10.91
C THR A 18 4.67 -11.54 12.40
N GLY A 19 4.66 -10.55 13.29
CA GLY A 19 4.67 -10.75 14.74
C GLY A 19 3.32 -11.24 15.28
N ASN A 20 2.26 -11.17 14.48
CA ASN A 20 0.96 -11.72 14.83
C ASN A 20 0.98 -13.24 14.64
N VAL A 21 1.01 -13.98 15.76
CA VAL A 21 0.98 -15.46 15.76
C VAL A 21 -0.27 -16.06 15.11
N ASN A 22 -1.34 -15.27 14.92
CA ASN A 22 -2.55 -15.65 14.22
C ASN A 22 -2.57 -15.22 12.73
N SER A 23 -1.49 -14.61 12.23
CA SER A 23 -1.37 -14.31 10.79
C SER A 23 -1.41 -15.60 9.98
N GLN A 24 -2.29 -15.65 8.99
CA GLN A 24 -2.39 -16.78 8.06
C GLN A 24 -1.32 -16.73 6.96
N TYR A 25 -0.60 -15.62 6.87
CA TYR A 25 0.36 -15.35 5.80
C TYR A 25 1.78 -15.17 6.34
N TYR A 26 2.72 -15.56 5.49
CA TYR A 26 4.15 -15.38 5.70
C TYR A 26 4.68 -14.34 4.73
N TYR A 27 5.67 -13.56 5.17
CA TYR A 27 6.16 -12.41 4.42
C TYR A 27 7.68 -12.47 4.28
N ASN A 28 8.19 -12.06 3.12
CA ASN A 28 9.62 -11.90 2.90
C ASN A 28 9.88 -10.63 2.08
N ALA A 29 10.88 -9.84 2.47
CA ALA A 29 11.23 -8.61 1.77
C ALA A 29 12.50 -8.81 0.93
N ASP A 30 12.43 -8.44 -0.34
CA ASP A 30 13.63 -8.16 -1.15
C ASP A 30 13.96 -6.68 -1.03
N ILE A 31 15.15 -6.40 -0.51
CA ILE A 31 15.61 -5.05 -0.16
C ILE A 31 16.82 -4.71 -1.02
N GLU A 32 16.73 -3.60 -1.73
CA GLU A 32 17.79 -3.07 -2.59
C GLU A 32 18.06 -1.62 -2.18
N ASN A 33 19.33 -1.29 -1.91
CA ASN A 33 19.76 0.06 -1.50
C ASN A 33 18.96 0.65 -0.31
N GLY A 34 18.58 -0.20 0.66
CA GLY A 34 17.80 0.21 1.83
C GLY A 34 16.30 0.46 1.56
N GLN A 35 15.83 0.18 0.35
CA GLN A 35 14.42 0.27 -0.04
C GLN A 35 13.83 -1.12 -0.26
N VAL A 36 12.57 -1.31 0.09
CA VAL A 36 11.86 -2.58 -0.16
C VAL A 36 11.46 -2.60 -1.63
N LYS A 37 12.16 -3.38 -2.46
CA LYS A 37 11.82 -3.53 -3.87
C LYS A 37 10.55 -4.35 -4.04
N THR A 38 10.50 -5.51 -3.39
CA THR A 38 9.37 -6.43 -3.46
C THR A 38 9.10 -7.02 -2.08
N MET A 39 7.85 -6.98 -1.65
CA MET A 39 7.35 -7.77 -0.52
C MET A 39 6.60 -8.98 -1.04
N TYR A 40 7.10 -10.17 -0.75
CA TYR A 40 6.46 -11.44 -1.08
C TYR A 40 5.51 -11.87 0.03
N VAL A 41 4.33 -12.33 -0.35
CA VAL A 41 3.32 -12.90 0.54
C VAL A 41 3.11 -14.35 0.17
N TYR A 42 3.13 -15.23 1.18
CA TYR A 42 2.97 -16.67 1.01
C TYR A 42 1.80 -17.19 1.84
N ASP A 43 1.07 -18.13 1.24
CA ASP A 43 0.19 -19.05 1.95
C ASP A 43 0.99 -20.23 2.49
N LYS A 44 0.60 -20.76 3.65
CA LYS A 44 1.12 -22.02 4.17
C LYS A 44 0.28 -23.19 3.71
N GLN A 45 0.93 -24.17 3.11
CA GLN A 45 0.33 -25.44 2.70
C GLN A 45 1.09 -26.58 3.37
N GLY A 46 0.54 -27.07 4.49
CA GLY A 46 1.24 -28.05 5.34
C GLY A 46 2.56 -27.48 5.86
N GLU A 47 3.66 -28.12 5.50
CA GLU A 47 5.03 -27.70 5.85
C GLU A 47 5.69 -26.80 4.79
N SER A 48 5.02 -26.56 3.66
CA SER A 48 5.55 -25.75 2.56
C SER A 48 4.90 -24.37 2.47
N LEU A 49 5.61 -23.42 1.88
CA LEU A 49 5.08 -22.11 1.52
C LEU A 49 4.79 -22.05 0.02
N SER A 50 3.64 -21.47 -0.33
CA SER A 50 3.26 -21.22 -1.72
C SER A 50 3.05 -19.73 -1.93
N GLY A 51 3.63 -19.16 -2.99
CA GLY A 51 3.47 -17.74 -3.33
C GLY A 51 2.00 -17.38 -3.50
N LYS A 52 1.61 -16.22 -2.96
CA LYS A 52 0.24 -15.69 -3.01
C LYS A 52 0.20 -14.35 -3.75
N LEU A 53 0.99 -13.39 -3.26
CA LEU A 53 1.09 -12.03 -3.80
C LEU A 53 2.54 -11.55 -3.82
N GLU A 54 2.84 -10.64 -4.72
CA GLU A 54 4.01 -9.76 -4.68
C GLU A 54 3.51 -8.31 -4.63
N TYR A 55 4.07 -7.52 -3.72
CA TYR A 55 3.91 -6.07 -3.72
C TYR A 55 5.23 -5.46 -4.18
N ARG A 56 5.25 -4.84 -5.35
CA ARG A 56 6.45 -4.23 -5.93
C ARG A 56 6.36 -2.73 -5.80
N TYR A 57 7.40 -2.11 -5.26
CA TYR A 57 7.40 -0.70 -4.93
C TYR A 57 8.37 0.08 -5.81
N THR A 58 7.96 1.30 -6.15
CA THR A 58 8.85 2.30 -6.74
C THR A 58 8.93 3.50 -5.82
N TYR A 59 10.03 4.24 -5.94
CA TYR A 59 10.33 5.37 -5.06
C TYR A 59 10.73 6.60 -5.88
N ASP A 60 10.52 7.79 -5.32
CA ASP A 60 11.11 9.02 -5.85
C ASP A 60 12.52 9.28 -5.30
N ASN A 61 13.13 10.40 -5.70
CA ASN A 61 14.47 10.79 -5.27
C ASN A 61 14.57 11.15 -3.77
N GLN A 62 13.45 11.28 -3.06
CA GLN A 62 13.39 11.49 -1.61
C GLN A 62 13.16 10.17 -0.87
N GLY A 63 13.07 9.04 -1.58
CA GLY A 63 12.80 7.73 -1.00
C GLY A 63 11.35 7.53 -0.57
N ARG A 64 10.42 8.33 -1.08
CA ARG A 64 8.98 8.18 -0.85
C ARG A 64 8.41 7.23 -1.88
N VAL A 65 7.49 6.35 -1.48
CA VAL A 65 6.83 5.39 -2.38
C VAL A 65 5.99 6.15 -3.40
N THR A 66 6.26 5.96 -4.68
CA THR A 66 5.48 6.55 -5.79
C THR A 66 4.46 5.58 -6.34
N SER A 67 4.74 4.27 -6.28
CA SER A 67 3.76 3.26 -6.66
C SER A 67 3.92 1.96 -5.89
N LYS A 68 2.83 1.19 -5.83
CA LYS A 68 2.78 -0.19 -5.37
C LYS A 68 2.01 -1.00 -6.41
N GLU A 69 2.70 -1.84 -7.15
CA GLU A 69 2.08 -2.85 -8.03
C GLU A 69 1.76 -4.09 -7.19
N VAL A 70 0.53 -4.59 -7.31
CA VAL A 70 0.10 -5.88 -6.76
C VAL A 70 0.08 -6.91 -7.86
N VAL A 71 0.86 -7.96 -7.70
CA VAL A 71 0.91 -9.10 -8.61
C VAL A 71 0.42 -10.33 -7.88
N ARG A 72 -0.57 -11.01 -8.45
CA ARG A 72 -1.21 -12.18 -7.83
C ARG A 72 -0.80 -13.46 -8.52
N ARG A 73 -0.60 -14.51 -7.72
CA ARG A 73 -0.45 -15.86 -8.25
C ARG A 73 -1.80 -16.40 -8.71
N ASP A 74 -1.91 -16.74 -9.98
CA ASP A 74 -3.03 -17.50 -10.51
C ASP A 74 -2.98 -18.92 -9.93
N ALA A 75 -4.03 -19.31 -9.20
CA ALA A 75 -4.06 -20.59 -8.47
C ALA A 75 -4.08 -21.81 -9.41
N ARG A 76 -4.56 -21.66 -10.65
CA ARG A 76 -4.71 -22.75 -11.62
C ARG A 76 -3.43 -23.01 -12.39
N THR A 77 -2.69 -21.96 -12.74
CA THR A 77 -1.51 -22.00 -13.59
C THR A 77 -0.22 -21.78 -12.81
N GLY A 78 -0.31 -21.29 -11.58
CA GLY A 78 0.81 -20.96 -10.72
C GLY A 78 1.59 -19.71 -11.14
N ARG A 79 1.14 -19.00 -12.19
CA ARG A 79 1.82 -17.83 -12.77
C ARG A 79 1.49 -16.56 -12.01
N MET A 80 2.48 -15.67 -11.86
CA MET A 80 2.28 -14.33 -11.32
C MET A 80 1.72 -13.41 -12.42
N THR A 81 0.60 -12.76 -12.17
CA THR A 81 -0.07 -11.84 -13.10
C THR A 81 -0.39 -10.53 -12.39
N PRO A 82 -0.20 -9.36 -13.02
CA PRO A 82 -0.60 -8.10 -12.42
C PRO A 82 -2.09 -8.10 -12.07
N GLU A 83 -2.44 -7.51 -10.93
CA GLU A 83 -3.82 -7.39 -10.45
C GLU A 83 -4.23 -5.92 -10.36
N SER A 84 -3.43 -5.12 -9.69
CA SER A 84 -3.72 -3.69 -9.50
C SER A 84 -2.44 -2.88 -9.32
N LEU A 85 -2.53 -1.59 -9.61
CA LEU A 85 -1.49 -0.60 -9.38
C LEU A 85 -2.05 0.49 -8.47
N TYR A 86 -1.27 0.87 -7.47
CA TYR A 86 -1.56 2.02 -6.62
C TYR A 86 -0.52 3.10 -6.87
N THR A 87 -0.96 4.31 -7.20
CA THR A 87 -0.08 5.46 -7.42
C THR A 87 -0.26 6.50 -6.34
N TYR A 88 0.84 7.04 -5.81
CA TYR A 88 0.84 7.98 -4.70
C TYR A 88 1.33 9.36 -5.15
N THR A 89 0.53 10.39 -4.91
CA THR A 89 0.90 11.78 -5.19
C THR A 89 0.91 12.59 -3.90
N TYR A 90 2.10 13.11 -3.53
CA TYR A 90 2.31 13.83 -2.28
C TYR A 90 2.03 15.33 -2.41
N THR A 91 1.42 15.89 -1.37
CA THR A 91 1.21 17.33 -1.17
C THR A 91 1.83 17.76 0.16
N THR A 92 1.80 19.05 0.47
CA THR A 92 2.29 19.57 1.76
C THR A 92 1.54 18.96 2.94
N ASP A 93 0.24 18.75 2.77
CA ASP A 93 -0.69 18.35 3.84
C ASP A 93 -1.01 16.85 3.81
N GLY A 94 -0.48 16.09 2.87
CA GLY A 94 -0.73 14.65 2.81
C GLY A 94 -0.44 14.04 1.45
N TYR A 95 -1.30 13.13 1.00
CA TYR A 95 -1.17 12.50 -0.31
C TYR A 95 -2.48 11.90 -0.81
N THR A 96 -2.55 11.70 -2.12
CA THR A 96 -3.62 10.93 -2.76
C THR A 96 -3.09 9.57 -3.20
N MET A 97 -3.93 8.55 -3.07
CA MET A 97 -3.70 7.21 -3.59
C MET A 97 -4.78 6.93 -4.65
N GLU A 98 -4.36 6.62 -5.86
CA GLU A 98 -5.25 6.17 -6.93
C GLU A 98 -5.01 4.70 -7.21
N ARG A 99 -6.09 3.94 -7.43
CA ARG A 99 -6.06 2.52 -7.79
C ARG A 99 -6.41 2.36 -9.25
N ASN A 100 -5.65 1.52 -9.95
CA ASN A 100 -5.92 1.07 -11.31
C ASN A 100 -5.97 -0.46 -11.32
N LEU A 101 -6.91 -1.05 -12.07
CA LEU A 101 -7.01 -2.50 -12.24
C LEU A 101 -6.28 -2.95 -13.50
N TRP A 102 -5.69 -4.15 -13.44
CA TRP A 102 -5.07 -4.76 -14.60
C TRP A 102 -6.11 -5.27 -15.61
N ASN A 103 -5.94 -4.88 -16.87
CA ASN A 103 -6.75 -5.35 -17.98
C ASN A 103 -5.98 -6.40 -18.79
N ALA A 104 -6.36 -7.65 -18.60
CA ALA A 104 -5.71 -8.77 -19.27
C ALA A 104 -5.87 -8.75 -20.80
N SER A 105 -6.90 -8.07 -21.34
CA SER A 105 -7.15 -8.01 -22.78
C SER A 105 -6.26 -6.99 -23.48
N THR A 106 -5.99 -5.86 -22.82
CA THR A 106 -5.13 -4.79 -23.36
C THR A 106 -3.69 -4.91 -22.90
N HIS A 107 -3.41 -5.80 -21.94
CA HIS A 107 -2.11 -5.95 -21.29
C HIS A 107 -1.59 -4.64 -20.68
N ALA A 108 -2.49 -3.88 -20.06
CA ALA A 108 -2.17 -2.61 -19.40
C ALA A 108 -3.05 -2.40 -18.15
N PHE A 109 -2.67 -1.46 -17.29
CA PHE A 109 -3.57 -0.97 -16.25
C PHE A 109 -4.57 0.01 -16.88
N ASP A 110 -5.85 -0.15 -16.54
CA ASP A 110 -6.91 0.77 -16.96
C ASP A 110 -6.77 2.13 -16.24
N ARG A 111 -7.68 3.06 -16.50
CA ARG A 111 -7.77 4.32 -15.73
C ARG A 111 -8.07 4.04 -14.25
N ALA A 112 -7.87 5.06 -13.43
CA ALA A 112 -8.12 4.93 -12.01
C ALA A 112 -9.61 4.64 -11.77
N ASP A 113 -9.89 3.63 -10.95
CA ASP A 113 -11.25 3.20 -10.59
C ASP A 113 -11.58 3.50 -9.12
N GLY A 114 -10.63 4.08 -8.39
CA GLY A 114 -10.79 4.49 -7.01
C GLY A 114 -9.72 5.48 -6.58
N ARG A 115 -10.09 6.38 -5.68
CA ARG A 115 -9.18 7.37 -5.11
C ARG A 115 -9.41 7.52 -3.61
N THR A 116 -8.32 7.57 -2.86
CA THR A 116 -8.33 7.90 -1.44
C THR A 116 -7.41 9.10 -1.21
N GLU A 117 -7.89 10.07 -0.45
CA GLU A 117 -7.09 11.21 0.01
C GLU A 117 -6.79 11.07 1.50
N TYR A 118 -5.52 11.17 1.83
CA TYR A 118 -5.03 11.27 3.19
C TYR A 118 -4.60 12.71 3.41
N ARG A 119 -5.30 13.44 4.26
CA ARG A 119 -5.01 14.85 4.53
C ARG A 119 -4.85 15.08 6.02
N ARG A 120 -3.78 15.78 6.38
CA ARG A 120 -3.58 16.30 7.72
C ARG A 120 -4.53 17.47 7.95
N GLU A 121 -5.41 17.33 8.92
CA GLU A 121 -6.28 18.43 9.37
C GLU A 121 -5.60 19.24 10.47
N THR A 122 -4.94 18.55 11.40
CA THR A 122 -4.12 19.14 12.47
C THR A 122 -2.92 18.23 12.75
N GLU A 123 -2.02 18.62 13.66
CA GLU A 123 -0.83 17.82 13.99
C GLU A 123 -1.15 16.35 14.34
N SER A 124 -2.25 16.11 15.06
CA SER A 124 -2.63 14.77 15.53
C SER A 124 -3.86 14.19 14.83
N VAL A 125 -4.40 14.86 13.80
CA VAL A 125 -5.64 14.43 13.12
C VAL A 125 -5.42 14.34 11.61
N MET A 126 -5.72 13.18 11.05
CA MET A 126 -5.71 12.93 9.61
C MET A 126 -7.11 12.54 9.15
N SER A 127 -7.62 13.17 8.09
CA SER A 127 -8.78 12.70 7.37
C SER A 127 -8.37 11.66 6.32
N VAL A 128 -9.22 10.66 6.15
CA VAL A 128 -9.12 9.64 5.10
C VAL A 128 -10.44 9.67 4.34
N THR A 129 -10.42 10.24 3.14
CA THR A 129 -11.62 10.39 2.32
C THR A 129 -11.51 9.48 1.11
N ASN A 130 -12.50 8.61 0.94
CA ASN A 130 -12.63 7.75 -0.24
C ASN A 130 -13.59 8.38 -1.24
N TYR A 131 -13.23 8.29 -2.51
CA TYR A 131 -13.98 8.87 -3.61
C TYR A 131 -14.37 7.82 -4.63
N GLU A 132 -15.52 8.04 -5.25
CA GLU A 132 -15.90 7.38 -6.50
C GLU A 132 -15.21 8.08 -7.68
N VAL A 133 -14.73 7.26 -8.63
CA VAL A 133 -14.07 7.72 -9.84
C VAL A 133 -14.85 7.21 -11.04
N ALA A 134 -15.30 8.12 -11.91
CA ALA A 134 -15.99 7.78 -13.15
C ALA A 134 -15.04 7.10 -14.16
N GLU A 135 -15.60 6.45 -15.19
CA GLU A 135 -14.83 5.79 -16.24
C GLU A 135 -13.85 6.73 -16.96
N ASP A 136 -14.16 8.04 -17.02
CA ASP A 136 -13.28 9.03 -17.62
C ASP A 136 -12.10 9.45 -16.72
N GLY A 137 -12.08 9.01 -15.45
CA GLY A 137 -11.09 9.34 -14.43
C GLY A 137 -11.49 10.51 -13.52
N THR A 138 -12.67 11.09 -13.72
CA THR A 138 -13.16 12.21 -12.91
C THR A 138 -13.62 11.73 -11.53
N VAL A 139 -13.22 12.44 -10.48
CA VAL A 139 -13.74 12.23 -9.13
C VAL A 139 -15.17 12.77 -9.04
N THR A 140 -16.14 11.93 -8.70
CA THR A 140 -17.57 12.29 -8.77
C THR A 140 -18.23 12.51 -7.41
N ALA A 141 -17.88 11.71 -6.40
CA ALA A 141 -18.52 11.77 -5.10
C ALA A 141 -17.60 11.25 -3.98
N ILE A 142 -17.87 11.68 -2.74
CA ILE A 142 -17.31 11.07 -1.54
C ILE A 142 -18.14 9.84 -1.18
N THR A 143 -17.49 8.70 -1.02
CA THR A 143 -18.14 7.43 -0.65
C THR A 143 -18.00 7.12 0.83
N ASP A 144 -16.88 7.53 1.43
CA ASP A 144 -16.59 7.33 2.85
C ASP A 144 -15.61 8.41 3.34
N ASN A 145 -15.71 8.80 4.61
CA ASN A 145 -14.81 9.77 5.22
C ASN A 145 -14.62 9.46 6.70
N MET A 146 -13.36 9.29 7.11
CA MET A 146 -12.98 8.96 8.47
C MET A 146 -11.93 9.94 9.00
N LEU A 147 -12.01 10.27 10.29
CA LEU A 147 -10.93 10.94 11.00
C LEU A 147 -10.12 9.92 11.80
N VAL A 148 -8.82 9.87 11.53
CA VAL A 148 -7.84 9.11 12.28
C VAL A 148 -7.12 10.07 13.22
N MET A 149 -7.33 9.88 14.52
CA MET A 149 -6.62 10.63 15.56
C MET A 149 -5.45 9.79 16.05
N LEU A 150 -4.25 10.34 15.94
CA LEU A 150 -3.09 9.76 16.61
C LEU A 150 -3.21 10.09 18.11
N PRO A 151 -3.19 9.09 19.00
CA PRO A 151 -3.14 9.38 20.43
C PRO A 151 -1.87 10.20 20.70
N ALA A 152 -2.00 11.24 21.52
CA ALA A 152 -0.86 11.98 22.02
C ALA A 152 0.03 11.00 22.80
N ASN A 153 1.10 10.52 22.17
CA ASN A 153 2.12 9.72 22.83
C ASN A 153 3.04 10.63 23.65
N GLU A 154 2.48 11.29 24.65
CA GLU A 154 3.28 11.76 25.79
C GLU A 154 3.68 10.52 26.61
N GLY A 155 4.65 9.72 26.13
CA GLY A 155 5.33 8.72 26.96
C GLY A 155 5.37 7.25 26.50
N LEU A 156 5.30 6.93 25.20
CA LEU A 156 5.41 5.53 24.72
C LEU A 156 6.62 5.21 23.82
N MET A 157 7.64 6.05 23.82
CA MET A 157 8.96 5.64 23.31
C MET A 157 9.92 5.67 24.49
N ALA A 158 10.32 4.49 24.96
CA ALA A 158 11.51 4.37 25.80
C ALA A 158 12.70 4.87 24.98
N GLU A 159 13.37 5.90 25.49
CA GLU A 159 14.67 6.34 24.99
C GLU A 159 15.66 5.16 25.06
N PHE A 160 16.20 4.77 23.90
CA PHE A 160 17.41 3.96 23.78
C PHE A 160 18.24 4.51 22.61
#